data_AF-A0A7C9BNC5-F1
#
_entry.id   AF-A0A7C9BNC5-F1
#
_cell.length_a   1.000
_cell.length_b   1.000
_cell.length_c   1.000
_cell.angle_alpha   90.00
_cell.angle_beta   90.00
_cell.angle_gamma   90.00
#
_symmetry.space_group_name_H-M   'P 1'
#
loop_
_entity.id
_entity.type
_entity.pdbx_description
1 polymer ?
#
loop_
_entity_poly.entity_id
_entity_poly.type
_entity_poly.pdbx_seq_one_letter_code
_entity_poly.pdbx_strand_id
1 'polypeptide(L)'
;MQLHEIGQAAAKRRAELDLTQAQLAKLAGPSRLTVNQLETGMLEDLGINKLIPLRGLLGIELMTRTRPAQNGLYKAIVSANVSYKGELTERLLVDALASGQIPAGYESHLAVILDEVPLPAVVKAAEEAAERSGTPLRVIWKNLAAWSKALHLYREVWV
;
A
#
# COMPACT_ATOMS: atom_id res chain seq x y z
N MET A 1 2.66 5.66 -7.06
CA MET A 1 2.66 6.43 -8.32
C MET A 1 1.29 7.03 -8.45
N GLN A 2 1.21 8.35 -8.37
CA GLN A 2 -0.05 9.08 -8.53
C GLN A 2 -0.25 9.39 -10.03
N LEU A 3 -1.49 9.40 -10.52
CA LEU A 3 -1.81 9.67 -11.92
C LEU A 3 -1.25 11.02 -12.40
N HIS A 4 -1.17 11.99 -11.50
CA HIS A 4 -0.53 13.28 -11.72
C HIS A 4 0.96 13.17 -12.12
N GLU A 5 1.73 12.31 -11.44
CA GLU A 5 3.15 12.09 -11.75
C GLU A 5 3.33 11.48 -13.15
N ILE A 6 2.42 10.57 -13.53
CA ILE A 6 2.39 9.98 -14.87
C ILE A 6 2.11 11.06 -15.92
N GLY A 7 1.17 11.96 -15.65
CA GLY A 7 0.82 13.05 -16.54
C GLY A 7 1.95 14.04 -16.77
N GLN A 8 2.67 14.41 -15.71
CA GLN A 8 3.86 15.27 -15.83
C GLN A 8 4.97 14.59 -16.64
N ALA A 9 5.25 13.31 -16.38
CA ALA A 9 6.23 12.54 -17.14
C ALA A 9 5.84 12.45 -18.62
N ALA A 10 4.56 12.23 -18.90
CA ALA A 10 4.03 12.18 -20.26
C ALA A 10 4.17 13.53 -20.98
N ALA A 11 3.82 14.64 -20.33
CA ALA A 11 3.94 16.00 -20.87
C ALA A 11 5.39 16.33 -21.22
N LYS A 12 6.31 16.04 -20.29
CA LYS A 12 7.75 16.25 -20.48
C LYS A 12 8.24 15.46 -21.68
N ARG A 13 7.93 14.16 -21.73
CA ARG A 13 8.40 13.29 -22.81
C ARG A 13 7.79 13.65 -24.16
N ARG A 14 6.52 14.05 -24.19
CA ARG A 14 5.86 14.55 -25.40
C ARG A 14 6.60 15.79 -25.95
N ALA A 15 6.96 16.72 -25.07
CA ALA A 15 7.68 17.94 -25.44
C ALA A 15 9.09 17.64 -25.97
N GLU A 16 9.81 16.69 -25.38
CA GLU A 16 11.12 16.21 -25.88
C GLU A 16 11.05 15.57 -27.27
N LEU A 17 9.87 15.08 -27.67
CA LEU A 17 9.61 14.48 -28.98
C LEU A 17 9.02 15.49 -29.99
N ASP A 18 8.93 16.78 -29.63
CA ASP A 18 8.31 17.84 -30.42
C ASP A 18 6.86 17.54 -30.87
N LEU A 19 6.13 16.74 -30.08
CA LEU A 19 4.75 16.39 -30.37
C LEU A 19 3.79 17.38 -29.71
N THR A 20 2.74 17.80 -30.41
CA THR A 20 1.59 18.48 -29.80
C THR A 20 0.68 17.48 -29.07
N GLN A 21 -0.17 17.96 -28.15
CA GLN A 21 -1.19 17.12 -27.50
C GLN A 21 -2.14 16.46 -28.52
N ALA A 22 -2.43 17.14 -29.63
CA ALA A 22 -3.27 16.61 -30.70
C ALA A 22 -2.58 15.48 -31.48
N GLN A 23 -1.27 15.61 -31.75
CA GLN A 23 -0.49 14.55 -32.39
C GLN A 23 -0.37 13.33 -31.47
N LEU A 24 -0.06 13.53 -30.19
CA LEU A 24 -0.03 12.44 -29.20
C LEU A 24 -1.37 11.71 -29.13
N ALA A 25 -2.48 12.44 -29.05
CA ALA A 25 -3.83 11.87 -29.07
C ALA A 25 -4.10 11.02 -30.32
N LYS A 26 -3.75 11.55 -31.50
CA LYS A 26 -3.95 10.84 -32.78
C LYS A 26 -3.12 9.56 -32.90
N LEU A 27 -1.90 9.57 -32.36
CA LEU A 27 -0.97 8.45 -32.45
C LEU A 27 -1.21 7.38 -31.38
N ALA A 28 -1.59 7.78 -30.16
CA ALA A 28 -1.78 6.86 -29.04
C ALA A 28 -3.23 6.38 -28.87
N GLY A 29 -4.22 7.10 -29.42
CA GLY A 29 -5.64 6.74 -29.36
C GLY A 29 -6.53 7.54 -28.37
N PRO A 30 -6.06 8.01 -27.20
CA PRO A 30 -6.86 8.87 -26.33
C PRO A 30 -7.31 10.17 -27.02
N SER A 31 -8.40 10.76 -26.56
CA SER A 31 -8.83 12.08 -27.06
C SER A 31 -7.84 13.18 -26.67
N ARG A 32 -7.78 14.27 -27.44
CA ARG A 32 -6.97 15.46 -27.08
C ARG A 32 -7.33 16.00 -25.69
N LEU A 33 -8.63 15.96 -25.34
CA LEU A 33 -9.11 16.37 -24.02
C LEU A 33 -8.51 15.48 -22.92
N THR A 34 -8.51 14.15 -23.11
CA THR A 34 -7.91 13.20 -22.17
C THR A 34 -6.41 13.44 -22.01
N VAL A 35 -5.68 13.69 -23.10
CA VAL A 35 -4.25 14.05 -23.05
C VAL A 35 -4.04 15.34 -22.26
N ASN A 36 -4.85 16.37 -22.51
CA ASN A 36 -4.75 17.64 -21.80
C ASN A 36 -5.04 17.48 -20.29
N GLN A 37 -6.11 16.78 -19.92
CA GLN A 37 -6.48 16.52 -18.53
C GLN A 37 -5.42 15.66 -17.81
N LEU A 38 -4.83 14.68 -18.50
CA LEU A 38 -3.74 13.89 -17.98
C LEU A 38 -2.52 14.78 -17.66
N GLU A 39 -2.06 15.57 -18.64
CA GLU A 39 -0.88 16.43 -18.50
C GLU A 39 -1.07 17.56 -17.47
N THR A 40 -2.31 18.01 -17.24
CA THR A 40 -2.65 19.05 -16.26
C THR A 40 -3.01 18.50 -14.88
N GLY A 41 -3.13 17.18 -14.72
CA GLY A 41 -3.55 16.55 -13.46
C GLY A 41 -5.05 16.67 -13.15
N MET A 42 -5.87 17.10 -14.11
CA MET A 42 -7.34 17.18 -13.96
C MET A 42 -8.05 15.85 -14.26
N LEU A 43 -7.31 14.83 -14.70
CA LEU A 43 -7.86 13.51 -14.98
C LEU A 43 -7.98 12.69 -13.69
N GLU A 44 -9.20 12.30 -13.33
CA GLU A 44 -9.47 11.48 -12.15
C GLU A 44 -9.06 10.01 -12.35
N ASP A 45 -9.32 9.47 -13.54
CA ASP A 45 -8.99 8.09 -13.89
C ASP A 45 -8.55 7.94 -15.35
N LEU A 46 -7.63 6.98 -15.57
CA LEU A 46 -7.19 6.55 -16.88
C LEU A 46 -7.05 5.04 -16.91
N GLY A 47 -8.04 4.38 -17.51
CA GLY A 47 -7.99 2.92 -17.71
C GLY A 47 -6.71 2.46 -18.40
N ILE A 48 -6.16 1.33 -17.95
CA ILE A 48 -4.85 0.80 -18.39
C ILE A 48 -4.74 0.63 -19.92
N ASN A 49 -5.85 0.30 -20.58
CA ASN A 49 -5.93 0.15 -22.04
C ASN A 49 -5.59 1.45 -22.79
N LYS A 50 -5.83 2.62 -22.18
CA LYS A 50 -5.45 3.93 -22.75
C LYS A 50 -4.01 4.30 -22.39
N LEU A 51 -3.51 3.80 -21.27
CA LEU A 51 -2.17 4.08 -20.77
C LEU A 51 -1.09 3.28 -21.51
N ILE A 52 -1.38 2.03 -21.89
CA ILE A 52 -0.46 1.15 -22.65
C ILE A 52 0.03 1.79 -23.95
N PRO A 53 -0.84 2.23 -24.89
CA PRO A 53 -0.38 2.80 -26.16
C PRO A 53 0.31 4.16 -25.96
N LEU A 54 -0.15 4.97 -25.00
CA LEU A 54 0.48 6.24 -24.65
C LEU A 54 1.91 6.03 -24.16
N ARG A 55 2.10 5.08 -23.24
CA ARG A 55 3.40 4.70 -22.72
C ARG A 55 4.32 4.18 -23.84
N GLY A 56 3.80 3.28 -24.69
CA GLY A 56 4.56 2.70 -25.80
C GLY A 56 5.06 3.76 -26.79
N LEU A 57 4.22 4.74 -27.12
CA LEU A 57 4.59 5.83 -28.01
C LEU A 57 5.60 6.80 -27.38
N LEU A 58 5.44 7.13 -26.09
CA LEU A 58 6.36 8.03 -25.40
C LEU A 58 7.68 7.35 -25.00
N GLY A 59 7.75 6.02 -25.04
CA GLY A 59 8.91 5.25 -24.60
C GLY A 59 9.13 5.34 -23.08
N ILE A 60 8.06 5.45 -22.31
CA ILE A 60 8.11 5.49 -20.84
C ILE A 60 7.89 4.06 -20.31
N GLU A 61 8.34 3.76 -19.10
CA GLU A 61 7.96 2.54 -18.39
C GLU A 61 7.35 2.86 -17.04
N LEU A 62 6.29 2.12 -16.68
CA LEU A 62 5.68 2.20 -15.37
C LEU A 62 6.21 1.04 -14.54
N MET A 63 7.03 1.35 -13.54
CA MET A 63 7.64 0.36 -12.67
C MET A 63 6.90 0.28 -11.35
N THR A 64 6.53 -0.93 -10.94
CA THR A 64 6.09 -1.18 -9.57
C THR A 64 7.31 -1.22 -8.67
N ARG A 65 7.28 -0.45 -7.58
CA ARG A 65 8.30 -0.48 -6.53
C ARG A 65 7.63 -0.88 -5.22
N THR A 66 8.37 -1.60 -4.38
CA THR A 66 7.99 -1.74 -2.98
C THR A 66 7.93 -0.35 -2.36
N ARG A 67 6.95 -0.17 -1.49
CA ARG A 67 6.77 1.09 -0.76
C ARG A 67 8.03 1.35 0.08
N PRO A 68 8.51 2.60 0.21
CA PRO A 68 9.66 2.91 1.06
C PRO A 68 9.40 2.42 2.49
N ALA A 69 10.48 2.15 3.22
CA ALA A 69 10.42 1.73 4.62
C ALA A 69 9.47 2.66 5.39
N GLN A 70 8.37 2.11 5.89
CA GLN A 70 7.46 2.76 6.83
C GLN A 70 7.51 1.96 8.10
N ASN A 71 7.50 2.62 9.25
CA ASN A 71 7.55 1.96 10.55
C ASN A 71 6.17 1.34 10.86
N GLY A 72 5.90 0.15 10.31
CA GLY A 72 4.61 -0.54 10.44
C GLY A 72 4.31 -0.94 11.87
N LEU A 73 5.27 -1.58 12.54
CA LEU A 73 5.21 -1.97 13.95
C LEU A 73 4.93 -0.76 14.84
N TYR A 74 5.72 0.30 14.71
CA TYR A 74 5.53 1.55 15.46
C TYR A 74 4.13 2.12 15.28
N LYS A 75 3.64 2.21 14.04
CA LYS A 75 2.30 2.73 13.74
C LYS A 75 1.20 1.88 14.38
N ALA A 76 1.32 0.55 14.31
CA ALA A 76 0.36 -0.35 14.94
C ALA A 76 0.33 -0.15 16.46
N ILE A 77 1.49 -0.03 17.08
CA ILE A 77 1.64 0.10 18.54
C ILE A 77 1.11 1.44 19.05
N VAL A 78 1.48 2.55 18.42
CA VAL A 78 1.02 3.88 18.85
C VAL A 78 -0.50 3.97 18.74
N SER A 79 -1.11 3.35 17.73
CA SER A 79 -2.56 3.27 17.63
C SER A 79 -3.20 2.40 18.71
N ALA A 80 -2.54 1.32 19.14
CA ALA A 80 -3.08 0.40 20.15
C ALA A 80 -2.92 0.89 21.60
N ASN A 81 -1.83 1.61 21.89
CA ASN A 81 -1.48 2.04 23.25
C ASN A 81 -2.30 3.24 23.77
N VAL A 82 -3.26 3.76 23.00
CA VAL A 82 -4.06 4.95 23.40
C VAL A 82 -5.12 4.65 24.46
N SER A 83 -5.67 3.44 24.49
CA SER A 83 -6.89 3.13 25.25
C SER A 83 -6.70 2.12 26.38
N TYR A 84 -5.62 1.33 26.37
CA TYR A 84 -5.46 0.20 27.28
C TYR A 84 -4.28 0.37 28.24
N LYS A 85 -4.37 -0.28 29.40
CA LYS A 85 -3.28 -0.32 30.38
C LYS A 85 -2.19 -1.27 29.91
N GLY A 86 -0.94 -0.86 30.10
CA GLY A 86 0.22 -1.58 29.60
C GLY A 86 0.80 -0.91 28.36
N GLU A 87 2.10 -1.09 28.15
CA GLU A 87 2.78 -0.56 26.96
C GLU A 87 3.09 -1.75 26.05
N LEU A 88 2.38 -1.86 24.92
CA LEU A 88 2.76 -2.82 23.90
C LEU A 88 4.04 -2.30 23.26
N THR A 89 5.09 -3.13 23.21
CA THR A 89 6.38 -2.77 22.61
C THR A 89 6.56 -3.43 21.25
N GLU A 90 7.46 -2.90 20.41
CA GLU A 90 7.76 -3.52 19.10
C GLU A 90 8.22 -4.96 19.26
N ARG A 91 9.03 -5.23 20.29
CA ARG A 91 9.51 -6.59 20.57
C ARG A 91 8.36 -7.53 20.92
N LEU A 92 7.46 -7.13 21.82
CA LEU A 92 6.30 -7.94 22.20
C LEU A 92 5.39 -8.21 21.00
N LEU A 93 5.16 -7.21 20.15
CA LEU A 93 4.37 -7.38 18.95
C LEU A 93 5.05 -8.32 17.94
N VAL A 94 6.36 -8.20 17.73
CA VAL A 94 7.13 -9.11 16.86
C VAL A 94 7.06 -10.54 17.38
N ASP A 95 7.32 -10.74 18.67
CA ASP A 95 7.31 -12.06 19.30
C ASP A 95 5.90 -12.69 19.21
N ALA A 96 4.85 -11.92 19.44
CA ALA A 96 3.47 -12.35 19.31
C ALA A 96 3.12 -12.73 17.86
N LEU A 97 3.45 -11.87 16.88
CA LEU A 97 3.18 -12.10 15.46
C LEU A 97 3.91 -13.34 14.93
N ALA A 98 5.16 -13.54 15.36
CA ALA A 98 5.99 -14.68 14.97
C ALA A 98 5.53 -16.00 15.59
N SER A 99 5.26 -16.00 16.90
CA SER A 99 4.85 -17.20 17.65
C SER A 99 3.37 -17.57 17.48
N GLY A 100 2.53 -16.60 17.14
CA GLY A 100 1.08 -16.73 17.17
C GLY A 100 0.48 -16.73 18.58
N GLN A 101 1.28 -16.48 19.62
CA GLN A 101 0.81 -16.39 21.00
C GLN A 101 0.47 -14.94 21.35
N ILE A 102 -0.73 -14.74 21.90
CA ILE A 102 -1.13 -13.43 22.43
C ILE A 102 -0.56 -13.29 23.83
N PRO A 103 0.27 -12.26 24.11
CA PRO A 103 0.75 -12.00 25.46
C PRO A 103 -0.42 -11.69 26.40
N ALA A 104 -0.42 -12.28 27.59
CA ALA A 104 -1.50 -12.08 28.56
C ALA A 104 -1.68 -10.60 28.89
N GLY A 105 -2.93 -10.10 28.81
CA GLY A 105 -3.28 -8.71 29.06
C GLY A 105 -3.14 -7.78 27.85
N TYR A 106 -2.72 -8.31 26.70
CA TYR A 106 -2.59 -7.55 25.45
C TYR A 106 -3.63 -7.92 24.38
N GLU A 107 -4.63 -8.73 24.73
CA GLU A 107 -5.72 -9.14 23.84
C GLU A 107 -6.40 -7.92 23.20
N SER A 108 -6.71 -6.90 24.00
CA SER A 108 -7.38 -5.69 23.51
C SER A 108 -6.49 -4.83 22.61
N HIS A 109 -5.18 -4.80 22.87
CA HIS A 109 -4.24 -4.09 21.99
C HIS A 109 -4.17 -4.76 20.61
N LEU A 110 -4.07 -6.10 20.59
CA LEU A 110 -4.01 -6.85 19.34
C LEU A 110 -5.34 -6.81 18.59
N ALA A 111 -6.47 -6.78 19.31
CA ALA A 111 -7.78 -6.56 18.69
C ALA A 111 -7.82 -5.21 17.96
N VAL A 112 -7.45 -4.10 18.63
CA VAL A 112 -7.39 -2.77 17.99
C VAL A 112 -6.44 -2.75 16.79
N ILE A 113 -5.28 -3.41 16.88
CA ILE A 113 -4.36 -3.49 15.74
C ILE A 113 -5.03 -4.13 14.52
N LEU A 114 -5.79 -5.20 14.71
CA LEU A 114 -6.36 -5.93 13.58
C LEU A 114 -7.68 -5.34 13.08
N ASP A 115 -8.45 -4.71 13.94
CA ASP A 115 -9.77 -4.15 13.62
C ASP A 115 -9.73 -2.68 13.19
N GLU A 116 -8.91 -1.85 13.84
CA GLU A 116 -8.97 -0.39 13.71
C GLU A 116 -7.77 0.20 12.96
N VAL A 117 -6.59 -0.41 13.08
CA VAL A 117 -5.39 0.12 12.40
C VAL A 117 -5.53 -0.04 10.88
N PRO A 118 -5.13 0.98 10.08
CA PRO A 118 -5.18 0.89 8.62
C PRO A 118 -4.43 -0.35 8.10
N LEU A 119 -5.07 -1.11 7.20
CA LEU A 119 -4.48 -2.35 6.62
C LEU A 119 -3.05 -2.20 6.14
N PRO A 120 -2.67 -1.13 5.42
CA PRO A 120 -1.30 -0.98 4.95
C PRO A 120 -0.27 -0.92 6.10
N ALA A 121 -0.65 -0.40 7.27
CA ALA A 121 0.23 -0.37 8.44
C ALA A 121 0.35 -1.77 9.08
N VAL A 122 -0.75 -2.53 9.17
CA VAL A 122 -0.74 -3.90 9.68
C VAL A 122 0.05 -4.85 8.76
N VAL A 123 -0.14 -4.75 7.45
CA VAL A 123 0.65 -5.51 6.45
C VAL A 123 2.13 -5.19 6.61
N LYS A 124 2.48 -3.91 6.78
CA LYS A 124 3.88 -3.52 6.97
C LYS A 124 4.44 -4.02 8.30
N ALA A 125 3.66 -4.00 9.37
CA ALA A 125 4.05 -4.58 10.66
C ALA A 125 4.33 -6.09 10.55
N ALA A 126 3.52 -6.82 9.79
CA ALA A 126 3.73 -8.24 9.53
C ALA A 126 5.01 -8.51 8.72
N GLU A 127 5.28 -7.70 7.69
CA GLU A 127 6.55 -7.76 6.92
C GLU A 127 7.77 -7.51 7.83
N GLU A 128 7.71 -6.47 8.67
CA GLU A 128 8.80 -6.15 9.61
C GLU A 128 8.98 -7.24 10.67
N ALA A 129 7.89 -7.82 11.18
CA ALA A 129 7.96 -8.94 12.12
C ALA A 129 8.57 -10.19 11.46
N ALA A 130 8.25 -10.47 10.20
CA ALA A 130 8.85 -11.57 9.45
C ALA A 130 10.36 -11.37 9.30
N GLU A 131 10.78 -10.17 8.91
CA GLU A 131 12.18 -9.81 8.75
C GLU A 131 12.96 -9.91 10.08
N ARG A 132 12.42 -9.35 11.17
CA ARG A 132 13.10 -9.30 12.48
C ARG A 132 13.15 -10.65 13.19
N SER A 133 12.14 -11.51 13.02
CA SER A 133 12.06 -12.82 13.68
C SER A 133 12.64 -13.97 12.84
N GLY A 134 12.88 -13.75 11.54
CA GLY A 134 13.21 -14.82 10.58
C GLY A 134 12.04 -15.75 10.26
N THR A 135 10.84 -15.47 10.78
CA THR A 135 9.65 -16.28 10.54
C THR A 135 9.10 -15.97 9.15
N PRO A 136 8.78 -16.97 8.30
CA PRO A 136 8.19 -16.72 7.00
C PRO A 136 6.88 -15.92 7.11
N LEU A 137 6.71 -14.88 6.29
CA LEU A 137 5.52 -14.01 6.32
C LEU A 137 4.19 -14.78 6.22
N ARG A 138 4.17 -15.91 5.49
CA ARG A 138 3.01 -16.81 5.41
C ARG A 138 2.58 -17.36 6.78
N VAL A 139 3.52 -17.64 7.67
CA VAL A 139 3.23 -18.12 9.03
C VAL A 139 2.59 -17.00 9.85
N ILE A 140 3.13 -15.78 9.75
CA ILE A 140 2.54 -14.60 10.41
C ILE A 140 1.10 -14.37 9.93
N TRP A 141 0.84 -14.46 8.63
CA TRP A 141 -0.53 -14.36 8.10
C TRP A 141 -1.48 -15.42 8.66
N LYS A 142 -1.02 -16.67 8.83
CA LYS A 142 -1.81 -17.72 9.49
C LYS A 142 -2.12 -17.37 10.94
N ASN A 143 -1.16 -16.77 11.65
CA ASN A 143 -1.36 -16.32 13.03
C ASN A 143 -2.40 -15.19 13.11
N LEU A 144 -2.36 -14.22 12.17
CA LEU A 144 -3.36 -13.16 12.07
C LEU A 144 -4.77 -13.72 11.85
N ALA A 145 -4.92 -14.70 10.94
CA ALA A 145 -6.20 -15.37 10.69
C ALA A 145 -6.70 -16.15 11.92
N ALA A 146 -5.79 -16.80 12.66
CA ALA A 146 -6.13 -17.48 13.91
C ALA A 146 -6.60 -16.49 14.99
N TRP A 147 -5.91 -15.36 15.15
CA TRP A 147 -6.29 -14.31 16.10
C TRP A 147 -7.61 -13.66 15.75
N SER A 148 -7.89 -13.45 14.46
CA SER A 148 -9.18 -12.91 14.02
C SER A 148 -10.36 -13.75 14.53
N LYS A 149 -10.22 -15.08 14.50
CA LYS A 149 -11.22 -16.00 15.06
C LYS A 149 -11.23 -15.98 16.58
N ALA A 150 -10.06 -16.04 17.21
CA ALA A 150 -9.92 -16.14 18.66
C ALA A 150 -10.37 -14.88 19.41
N LEU A 151 -10.16 -13.71 18.82
CA LEU A 151 -10.53 -12.40 19.38
C LEU A 151 -11.90 -11.93 18.93
N HIS A 152 -12.61 -12.70 18.09
CA HIS A 152 -13.93 -12.34 17.54
C HIS A 152 -13.93 -10.97 16.85
N LEU A 153 -12.91 -10.73 16.02
CA LEU A 153 -12.73 -9.47 15.31
C LEU A 153 -13.86 -9.21 14.31
N TYR A 154 -14.28 -7.97 14.18
CA TYR A 154 -15.33 -7.61 13.22
C TYR A 154 -14.79 -7.49 11.79
N ARG A 155 -13.49 -7.25 11.63
CA ARG A 155 -12.86 -7.09 10.31
C ARG A 155 -12.58 -8.44 9.65
N GLU A 156 -13.41 -8.82 8.68
CA GLU A 156 -13.34 -10.10 7.95
C GLU A 156 -12.29 -10.14 6.81
N VAL A 157 -11.07 -9.65 7.06
CA VAL A 157 -10.00 -9.59 6.05
C VAL A 157 -8.83 -10.55 6.34
N TRP A 158 -8.83 -11.18 7.51
CA TRP A 158 -7.77 -12.07 7.99
C TRP A 158 -8.21 -13.54 7.80
N VAL A 159 -7.93 -14.11 6.63
CA VAL A 159 -8.35 -15.48 6.24
C VAL A 159 -7.19 -16.42 5.95
#